data_AF-A0A5S6R2D2-F1
#
_entry.id   AF-A0A5S6R2D2-F1
#
_cell.length_a   1.000
_cell.length_b   1.000
_cell.length_c   1.000
_cell.angle_alpha   90.00
_cell.angle_beta   90.00
_cell.angle_gamma   90.00
#
_symmetry.space_group_name_H-M   'P 1'
#
loop_
_entity.id
_entity.type
_entity.pdbx_description
1 polymer ?
#
loop_
_entity_poly.entity_id
_entity_poly.type
_entity_poly.pdbx_seq_one_letter_code
_entity_poly.pdbx_strand_id
1 'polypeptide(L)'
;MPSFHGIDLRIAAADCLDEQEFEVLISLLQDNMRQYYELSTWGWNEKAKRKEMRSPSARHLLARCEETHGFAGFCHFRFVMDCGYPVLYCYEIQVASAWRRSGLGTAMLEVLHQLACRCRMKKIVATVFRHNEPSLSFFKKHSFLVDSSSPPGLTFLLDVHFGPTSSVCRSVLVIPLESFETRAVLYRPVEPRV
;
A
#
# COMPACT_ATOMS: atom_id res chain seq x y z
N MET A 1 6.99 20.31 -5.25
CA MET A 1 6.42 18.95 -5.12
C MET A 1 5.76 18.60 -6.44
N PRO A 2 5.83 17.35 -6.95
CA PRO A 2 5.05 17.01 -8.12
C PRO A 2 3.59 17.14 -7.73
N SER A 3 2.88 18.01 -8.43
CA SER A 3 1.48 18.29 -8.15
C SER A 3 0.62 17.34 -8.99
N PHE A 4 -0.01 16.36 -8.35
CA PHE A 4 -1.04 15.52 -8.96
C PHE A 4 -2.38 16.28 -8.98
N HIS A 5 -2.39 17.45 -9.64
CA HIS A 5 -3.61 18.21 -9.91
C HIS A 5 -4.58 17.34 -10.71
N GLY A 6 -5.87 17.45 -10.41
CA GLY A 6 -6.91 16.70 -11.11
C GLY A 6 -7.02 15.23 -10.67
N ILE A 7 -6.55 14.86 -9.48
CA ILE A 7 -6.85 13.56 -8.85
C ILE A 7 -7.70 13.75 -7.59
N ASP A 8 -8.89 13.17 -7.59
CA ASP A 8 -9.74 13.01 -6.41
C ASP A 8 -9.35 11.74 -5.64
N LEU A 9 -9.24 11.86 -4.30
CA LEU A 9 -8.92 10.76 -3.39
C LEU A 9 -10.11 10.49 -2.47
N ARG A 10 -10.73 9.31 -2.60
CA ARG A 10 -11.91 8.91 -1.82
C ARG A 10 -11.69 7.59 -1.09
N ILE A 11 -12.07 7.51 0.18
CA ILE A 11 -12.10 6.25 0.92
C ILE A 11 -13.51 5.64 0.84
N ALA A 12 -13.58 4.34 0.53
CA ALA A 12 -14.82 3.57 0.49
C ALA A 12 -14.68 2.27 1.31
N ALA A 13 -15.76 1.86 1.97
CA ALA A 13 -15.89 0.48 2.42
C ALA A 13 -16.16 -0.45 1.22
N ALA A 14 -15.86 -1.73 1.37
CA ALA A 14 -16.00 -2.69 0.27
C ALA A 14 -17.43 -2.85 -0.26
N ASP A 15 -18.43 -2.68 0.60
CA ASP A 15 -19.86 -2.69 0.28
C ASP A 15 -20.35 -1.38 -0.35
N CYS A 16 -19.53 -0.33 -0.35
CA CYS A 16 -19.81 0.94 -1.04
C CYS A 16 -19.19 1.00 -2.45
N LEU A 17 -18.54 -0.07 -2.92
CA LEU A 17 -18.05 -0.17 -4.29
C LEU A 17 -19.13 -0.84 -5.15
N ASP A 18 -19.51 -0.19 -6.25
CA ASP A 18 -20.35 -0.88 -7.24
C ASP A 18 -19.55 -1.95 -8.01
N GLU A 19 -20.26 -2.78 -8.76
CA GLU A 19 -19.63 -3.90 -9.48
C GLU A 19 -18.63 -3.39 -10.53
N GLN A 20 -18.90 -2.27 -11.21
CA GLN A 20 -18.03 -1.73 -12.24
C GLN A 20 -16.74 -1.14 -11.63
N GLU A 21 -16.88 -0.39 -10.54
CA GLU A 21 -15.75 0.11 -9.76
C GLU A 21 -14.84 -1.04 -9.32
N PHE A 22 -15.45 -2.07 -8.73
CA PHE A 22 -14.71 -3.21 -8.20
C PHE A 22 -13.97 -3.99 -9.30
N GLU A 23 -14.61 -4.21 -10.44
CA GLU A 23 -14.01 -4.88 -11.59
C GLU A 23 -12.81 -4.11 -12.15
N VAL A 24 -12.87 -2.77 -12.18
CA VAL A 24 -11.71 -1.95 -12.55
C VAL A 24 -10.55 -2.13 -11.58
N LEU A 25 -10.81 -2.21 -10.26
CA LEU A 25 -9.75 -2.42 -9.27
C LEU A 25 -9.10 -3.81 -9.42
N ILE A 26 -9.91 -4.85 -9.65
CA ILE A 26 -9.42 -6.22 -9.86
C ILE A 26 -8.60 -6.30 -11.15
N SER A 27 -9.07 -5.70 -12.24
CA SER A 27 -8.32 -5.64 -13.50
C SER A 27 -6.97 -4.95 -13.30
N LEU A 28 -6.95 -3.78 -12.66
CA LEU A 28 -5.70 -3.05 -12.40
C LEU A 28 -4.75 -3.86 -11.49
N LEU A 29 -5.26 -4.54 -10.48
CA LEU A 29 -4.46 -5.43 -9.65
C LEU A 29 -3.86 -6.57 -10.47
N GLN A 30 -4.68 -7.21 -11.31
CA GLN A 30 -4.25 -8.31 -12.15
C GLN A 30 -3.15 -7.88 -13.12
N ASP A 31 -3.36 -6.78 -13.84
CA ASP A 31 -2.41 -6.24 -14.81
C ASP A 31 -1.05 -5.94 -14.18
N ASN A 32 -1.06 -5.48 -12.93
CA ASN A 32 0.15 -5.10 -12.22
C ASN A 32 0.85 -6.27 -11.53
N MET A 33 0.07 -7.23 -11.01
CA MET A 33 0.57 -8.18 -10.01
C MET A 33 0.54 -9.63 -10.46
N ARG A 34 -0.25 -10.01 -11.48
CA ARG A 34 -0.43 -11.41 -11.89
C ARG A 34 0.90 -12.15 -12.09
N GLN A 35 1.82 -11.56 -12.85
CA GLN A 35 3.14 -12.16 -13.11
C GLN A 35 3.93 -12.38 -11.81
N TYR A 36 3.91 -11.43 -10.87
CA TYR A 36 4.61 -11.60 -9.59
C TYR A 36 4.01 -12.72 -8.75
N TYR A 37 2.67 -12.87 -8.75
CA TYR A 37 1.97 -13.95 -8.06
C TYR A 37 2.26 -15.31 -8.70
N GLU A 38 2.21 -15.42 -10.03
CA GLU A 38 2.49 -16.66 -10.78
C GLU A 38 3.94 -17.14 -10.63
N LEU A 39 4.90 -16.21 -10.49
CA LEU A 39 6.30 -16.53 -10.19
C LEU A 39 6.55 -16.93 -8.72
N SER A 40 5.57 -16.72 -7.85
CA SER A 40 5.66 -17.05 -6.42
C SER A 40 5.01 -18.40 -6.12
N THR A 41 5.31 -18.95 -4.94
CA THR A 41 4.62 -20.16 -4.44
C THR A 41 3.13 -19.96 -4.14
N TRP A 42 2.63 -18.71 -4.18
CA TRP A 42 1.22 -18.41 -3.92
C TRP A 42 0.33 -18.60 -5.15
N GLY A 43 0.87 -18.40 -6.36
CA GLY A 43 0.09 -18.37 -7.60
C GLY A 43 -0.91 -17.22 -7.67
N TRP A 44 -1.50 -16.99 -8.85
CA TRP A 44 -2.59 -16.04 -9.03
C TRP A 44 -3.94 -16.73 -8.84
N ASN A 45 -4.74 -16.27 -7.89
CA ASN A 45 -6.11 -16.75 -7.66
C ASN A 45 -7.06 -15.56 -7.56
N GLU A 46 -7.66 -15.21 -8.70
CA GLU A 46 -8.58 -14.09 -8.83
C GLU A 46 -9.80 -14.21 -7.91
N LYS A 47 -10.37 -15.42 -7.73
CA LYS A 47 -11.51 -15.65 -6.83
C LYS A 47 -11.15 -15.37 -5.37
N ALA A 48 -9.96 -15.79 -4.95
CA ALA A 48 -9.46 -15.51 -3.61
C ALA A 48 -9.21 -14.00 -3.43
N LYS A 49 -8.62 -13.33 -4.43
CA LYS A 49 -8.41 -11.87 -4.40
C LYS A 49 -9.71 -11.08 -4.37
N ARG A 50 -10.71 -11.46 -5.16
CA ARG A 50 -12.05 -10.87 -5.08
C ARG A 50 -12.64 -11.00 -3.67
N LYS A 51 -12.58 -12.20 -3.07
CA LYS A 51 -13.06 -12.43 -1.70
C LYS A 51 -12.29 -11.61 -0.66
N GLU A 52 -10.98 -11.48 -0.83
CA GLU A 52 -10.13 -10.68 0.05
C GLU A 52 -10.49 -9.18 -0.04
N MET A 53 -10.60 -8.63 -1.25
CA MET A 53 -10.93 -7.22 -1.44
C MET A 53 -12.38 -6.90 -1.05
N ARG A 54 -13.31 -7.86 -1.10
CA ARG A 54 -14.71 -7.69 -0.63
C ARG A 54 -14.95 -8.00 0.84
N SER A 55 -13.92 -8.21 1.65
CA SER A 55 -14.13 -8.47 3.08
C SER A 55 -14.83 -7.29 3.78
N PRO A 56 -15.70 -7.51 4.78
CA PRO A 56 -16.36 -6.41 5.51
C PRO A 56 -15.39 -5.41 6.18
N SER A 57 -14.19 -5.86 6.55
CA SER A 57 -13.14 -5.01 7.12
C SER A 57 -12.27 -4.32 6.06
N ALA A 58 -12.45 -4.63 4.78
CA ALA A 58 -11.73 -3.99 3.70
C ALA A 58 -12.16 -2.53 3.52
N ARG A 59 -11.16 -1.67 3.37
CA ARG A 59 -11.30 -0.28 2.97
C ARG A 59 -10.46 -0.05 1.73
N HIS A 60 -10.94 0.82 0.85
CA HIS A 60 -10.29 1.16 -0.40
C HIS A 60 -10.10 2.66 -0.47
N LEU A 61 -8.86 3.12 -0.58
CA LEU A 61 -8.54 4.48 -1.00
C LEU A 61 -8.48 4.49 -2.53
N LEU A 62 -9.40 5.19 -3.17
CA LEU A 62 -9.54 5.27 -4.61
C LEU A 62 -8.92 6.58 -5.10
N ALA A 63 -8.16 6.53 -6.19
CA ALA A 63 -7.67 7.71 -6.88
C ALA A 63 -8.33 7.80 -8.26
N ARG A 64 -9.02 8.90 -8.53
CA ARG A 64 -9.73 9.15 -9.79
C ARG A 64 -9.28 10.44 -10.45
N CYS A 65 -9.11 10.41 -11.76
CA CYS A 65 -8.90 11.62 -12.54
C CYS A 65 -10.20 12.44 -12.58
N GLU A 66 -10.14 13.71 -12.20
CA GLU A 66 -11.30 14.60 -12.17
C GLU A 66 -11.88 14.85 -13.57
N GLU A 67 -11.02 14.98 -14.59
CA GLU A 67 -11.44 15.28 -15.97
C GLU A 67 -12.08 14.08 -16.66
N THR A 68 -11.50 12.89 -16.49
CA THR A 68 -11.94 11.67 -17.20
C THR A 68 -12.84 10.78 -16.35
N HIS A 69 -12.93 11.03 -15.04
CA HIS A 69 -13.50 10.16 -14.03
C HIS A 69 -12.90 8.73 -13.99
N GLY A 70 -11.81 8.50 -14.71
CA GLY A 70 -11.11 7.22 -14.77
C GLY A 70 -10.27 6.95 -13.52
N PHE A 71 -10.09 5.68 -13.18
CA PHE A 71 -9.25 5.28 -12.05
C PHE A 71 -7.76 5.45 -12.37
N ALA A 72 -7.08 6.26 -11.57
CA ALA A 72 -5.64 6.47 -11.61
C ALA A 72 -4.88 5.48 -10.71
N GLY A 73 -5.53 4.96 -9.67
CA GLY A 73 -4.96 4.00 -8.75
C GLY A 73 -5.90 3.69 -7.59
N PHE A 74 -5.48 2.76 -6.74
CA PHE A 74 -6.15 2.50 -5.48
C PHE A 74 -5.18 1.91 -4.45
N CYS A 75 -5.60 1.94 -3.18
CA CYS A 75 -5.01 1.14 -2.12
C CYS A 75 -6.10 0.37 -1.38
N HIS A 76 -5.91 -0.94 -1.22
CA HIS A 76 -6.73 -1.78 -0.35
C HIS A 76 -6.02 -1.95 0.98
N PHE A 77 -6.70 -1.59 2.07
CA PHE A 77 -6.14 -1.66 3.41
C PHE A 77 -7.18 -2.11 4.45
N ARG A 78 -6.70 -2.49 5.64
CA ARG A 78 -7.53 -2.85 6.79
C ARG A 78 -6.90 -2.37 8.08
N PHE A 79 -7.74 -2.12 9.08
CA PHE A 79 -7.31 -2.00 10.47
C PHE A 79 -7.44 -3.39 11.12
N VAL A 80 -6.32 -3.94 11.60
CA VAL A 80 -6.28 -5.31 12.16
C VAL A 80 -5.35 -5.37 13.37
N MET A 81 -5.50 -6.41 14.18
CA MET A 81 -4.50 -6.79 15.18
C MET A 81 -3.48 -7.72 14.51
N ASP A 82 -2.21 -7.34 14.53
CA ASP A 82 -1.09 -8.10 13.97
C ASP A 82 0.00 -8.27 15.03
N CYS A 83 0.33 -9.51 15.38
CA CYS A 83 1.25 -9.86 16.47
C CYS A 83 0.99 -9.10 17.80
N GLY A 84 -0.29 -8.85 18.13
CA GLY A 84 -0.69 -8.15 19.36
C GLY A 84 -0.71 -6.62 19.26
N TYR A 85 -0.39 -6.04 18.10
CA TYR A 85 -0.42 -4.59 17.88
C TYR A 85 -1.55 -4.19 16.94
N PRO A 86 -2.24 -3.05 17.18
CA PRO A 86 -3.16 -2.49 16.19
C PRO A 86 -2.38 -1.87 15.04
N VAL A 87 -2.64 -2.33 13.81
CA VAL A 87 -1.91 -1.91 12.61
C VAL A 87 -2.86 -1.49 11.50
N LEU A 88 -2.39 -0.57 10.65
CA LEU A 88 -2.97 -0.38 9.32
C LEU A 88 -2.20 -1.30 8.36
N TYR A 89 -2.86 -2.34 7.87
CA TYR A 89 -2.26 -3.27 6.91
C TYR A 89 -2.62 -2.81 5.50
N CYS A 90 -1.61 -2.40 4.72
CA CYS A 90 -1.71 -2.11 3.29
C CYS A 90 -1.60 -3.42 2.51
N TYR A 91 -2.74 -3.97 2.10
CA TYR A 91 -2.80 -5.21 1.33
C TYR A 91 -2.39 -4.98 -0.12
N GLU A 92 -2.88 -3.91 -0.74
CA GLU A 92 -2.54 -3.55 -2.12
C GLU A 92 -2.33 -2.04 -2.23
N ILE A 93 -1.38 -1.63 -3.06
CA ILE A 93 -1.24 -0.26 -3.54
C ILE A 93 -0.91 -0.30 -5.03
N GLN A 94 -1.85 0.16 -5.85
CA GLN A 94 -1.82 -0.03 -7.29
C GLN A 94 -1.97 1.32 -7.99
N VAL A 95 -1.13 1.58 -8.98
CA VAL A 95 -1.16 2.81 -9.79
C VAL A 95 -1.19 2.41 -11.26
N ALA A 96 -2.18 2.93 -11.98
CA ALA A 96 -2.32 2.75 -13.42
C ALA A 96 -1.06 3.27 -14.13
N SER A 97 -0.62 2.58 -15.18
CA SER A 97 0.65 2.83 -15.87
C SER A 97 0.84 4.31 -16.25
N ALA A 98 -0.21 4.96 -16.77
CA ALA A 98 -0.23 6.37 -17.16
C ALA A 98 0.03 7.35 -15.99
N TRP A 99 -0.22 6.92 -14.75
CA TRP A 99 -0.09 7.74 -13.55
C TRP A 99 1.12 7.35 -12.69
N ARG A 100 1.95 6.39 -13.12
CA ARG A 100 3.16 6.01 -12.38
C ARG A 100 4.20 7.11 -12.46
N ARG A 101 5.08 7.14 -11.46
CA ARG A 101 6.18 8.13 -11.33
C ARG A 101 5.72 9.60 -11.26
N SER A 102 4.41 9.85 -11.12
CA SER A 102 3.81 11.18 -10.93
C SER A 102 3.80 11.66 -9.47
N GLY A 103 4.09 10.77 -8.51
CA GLY A 103 3.92 11.03 -7.07
C GLY A 103 2.61 10.48 -6.48
N LEU A 104 1.68 9.99 -7.29
CA LEU A 104 0.39 9.46 -6.81
C LEU A 104 0.51 8.35 -5.77
N GLY A 105 1.44 7.40 -5.96
CA GLY A 105 1.69 6.35 -4.96
C GLY A 105 2.15 6.91 -3.61
N THR A 106 2.98 7.96 -3.64
CA THR A 106 3.43 8.67 -2.42
C THR A 106 2.25 9.35 -1.73
N ALA A 107 1.40 10.05 -2.48
CA ALA A 107 0.21 10.69 -1.95
C ALA A 107 -0.74 9.70 -1.25
N MET A 108 -1.02 8.56 -1.89
CA MET A 108 -1.86 7.51 -1.29
C MET A 108 -1.23 6.96 -0.01
N LEU A 109 0.08 6.71 -0.01
CA LEU A 109 0.77 6.23 1.19
C LEU A 109 0.78 7.28 2.31
N GLU A 110 0.89 8.57 2.00
CA GLU A 110 0.76 9.67 2.98
C GLU A 110 -0.65 9.72 3.60
N VAL A 111 -1.70 9.49 2.81
CA VAL A 111 -3.07 9.34 3.35
C VAL A 111 -3.15 8.17 4.33
N LEU A 112 -2.59 7.01 3.97
CA LEU A 112 -2.51 5.86 4.88
C LEU A 112 -1.76 6.20 6.17
N HIS A 113 -0.67 6.94 6.08
CA HIS A 113 0.05 7.44 7.25
C HIS A 113 -0.81 8.30 8.16
N GLN A 114 -1.51 9.28 7.59
CA GLN A 114 -2.39 10.15 8.37
C GLN A 114 -3.53 9.37 9.02
N LEU A 115 -4.12 8.41 8.32
CA LEU A 115 -5.16 7.53 8.86
C LEU A 115 -4.63 6.70 10.02
N ALA A 116 -3.48 6.05 9.85
CA ALA A 116 -2.88 5.22 10.87
C ALA A 116 -2.58 6.03 12.14
N CYS A 117 -2.03 7.25 12.00
CA CYS A 117 -1.80 8.16 13.12
C CYS A 117 -3.12 8.58 13.80
N ARG A 118 -4.12 9.04 13.03
CA ARG A 118 -5.42 9.49 13.58
C ARG A 118 -6.18 8.37 14.28
N CYS A 119 -6.05 7.14 13.79
CA CYS A 119 -6.66 5.96 14.38
C CYS A 119 -5.79 5.32 15.49
N ARG A 120 -4.66 5.94 15.87
CA ARG A 120 -3.73 5.45 16.92
C ARG A 120 -3.19 4.04 16.64
N MET A 121 -2.94 3.73 15.37
CA MET A 121 -2.24 2.52 14.99
C MET A 121 -0.78 2.60 15.38
N LYS A 122 -0.17 1.45 15.68
CA LYS A 122 1.25 1.38 16.08
C LYS A 122 2.20 1.36 14.90
N LYS A 123 1.76 0.80 13.78
CA LYS A 123 2.56 0.67 12.55
C LYS A 123 1.67 0.55 11.32
N ILE A 124 2.26 0.85 10.16
CA ILE A 124 1.73 0.44 8.86
C ILE A 124 2.53 -0.76 8.39
N VAL A 125 1.85 -1.78 7.90
CA VAL A 125 2.45 -3.03 7.42
C VAL A 125 2.11 -3.24 5.96
N ALA A 126 3.05 -3.71 5.16
CA ALA A 126 2.84 -4.15 3.79
C ALA A 126 3.62 -5.44 3.53
N THR A 127 3.12 -6.30 2.64
CA THR A 127 3.87 -7.48 2.16
C THR A 127 4.26 -7.25 0.72
N VAL A 128 5.54 -7.43 0.40
CA VAL A 128 6.08 -7.20 -0.94
C VAL A 128 6.83 -8.45 -1.41
N PHE A 129 6.60 -8.86 -2.65
CA PHE A 129 7.39 -9.92 -3.28
C PHE A 129 8.85 -9.48 -3.44
N ARG A 130 9.80 -10.38 -3.15
CA ARG A 130 11.25 -10.05 -3.22
C ARG A 130 11.70 -9.76 -4.65
N HIS A 131 11.08 -10.41 -5.62
CA HIS A 131 11.29 -10.21 -7.06
C HIS A 131 10.47 -9.04 -7.64
N ASN A 132 9.89 -8.18 -6.80
CA ASN A 132 9.24 -6.93 -7.22
C ASN A 132 10.10 -5.74 -6.80
N GLU A 133 11.26 -5.56 -7.45
CA GLU A 133 12.20 -4.47 -7.13
C GLU A 133 11.58 -3.07 -7.20
N PRO A 134 10.65 -2.76 -8.14
CA PRO A 134 9.99 -1.45 -8.17
C PRO A 134 9.24 -1.15 -6.87
N SER A 135 8.50 -2.12 -6.34
CA SER A 135 7.76 -1.96 -5.08
C SER A 135 8.68 -1.89 -3.88
N LEU A 136 9.71 -2.74 -3.82
CA LEU A 136 10.73 -2.69 -2.76
C LEU A 136 11.41 -1.32 -2.71
N SER A 137 11.80 -0.79 -3.86
CA SER A 137 12.42 0.54 -4.00
C SER A 137 11.47 1.65 -3.56
N PHE A 138 10.19 1.53 -3.92
CA PHE A 138 9.15 2.45 -3.49
C PHE A 138 8.99 2.48 -1.97
N PHE A 139 8.80 1.32 -1.31
CA PHE A 139 8.63 1.27 0.14
C PHE A 139 9.89 1.68 0.89
N LYS A 140 11.09 1.28 0.42
CA LYS A 140 12.37 1.71 0.99
C LYS A 140 12.54 3.23 0.95
N LYS A 141 12.15 3.88 -0.15
CA LYS A 141 12.16 5.35 -0.26
C LYS A 141 11.26 6.03 0.79
N HIS A 142 10.19 5.37 1.23
CA HIS A 142 9.28 5.87 2.26
C HIS A 142 9.59 5.31 3.65
N SER A 143 10.85 4.95 3.89
CA SER A 143 11.37 4.55 5.21
C SER A 143 10.72 3.29 5.81
N PHE A 144 10.13 2.43 4.98
CA PHE A 144 9.74 1.09 5.44
C PHE A 144 10.99 0.24 5.71
N LEU A 145 10.96 -0.48 6.82
CA LEU A 145 11.97 -1.41 7.28
C LEU A 145 11.46 -2.85 7.10
N VAL A 146 12.35 -3.86 7.15
CA VAL A 146 11.90 -5.25 7.26
C VAL A 146 11.36 -5.47 8.68
N ASP A 147 10.14 -6.00 8.80
CA ASP A 147 9.57 -6.37 10.09
C ASP A 147 10.21 -7.66 10.61
N SER A 148 10.33 -7.81 11.92
CA SER A 148 10.88 -9.03 12.55
C SER A 148 10.08 -10.30 12.24
N SER A 149 8.79 -10.15 11.88
CA SER A 149 7.94 -11.26 11.44
C SER A 149 8.19 -11.69 9.99
N SER A 150 8.98 -10.93 9.24
CA SER A 150 9.33 -11.29 7.86
C SER A 150 10.09 -12.63 7.85
N PRO A 151 9.74 -13.58 6.97
CA PRO A 151 10.46 -14.84 6.87
C PRO A 151 11.96 -14.59 6.65
N PRO A 152 12.84 -15.36 7.33
CA PRO A 152 14.28 -15.18 7.22
C PRO A 152 14.74 -15.38 5.78
N GLY A 153 15.63 -14.50 5.34
CA GLY A 153 16.23 -14.50 4.00
C GLY A 153 16.57 -13.08 3.57
N LEU A 154 17.86 -12.83 3.36
CA LEU A 154 18.52 -11.57 3.04
C LEU A 154 17.96 -10.29 3.72
N THR A 155 18.73 -9.77 4.67
CA THR A 155 18.84 -8.34 4.96
C THR A 155 19.01 -7.58 3.64
N PHE A 156 18.45 -6.37 3.51
CA PHE A 156 18.44 -5.48 2.32
C PHE A 156 19.79 -5.17 1.63
N LEU A 157 20.87 -5.90 1.91
CA LEU A 157 22.25 -5.48 1.70
C LEU A 157 23.15 -6.40 0.88
N LEU A 158 22.68 -7.42 0.17
CA LEU A 158 23.58 -8.16 -0.73
C LEU A 158 22.94 -8.48 -2.09
N ASP A 159 23.51 -7.89 -3.13
CA ASP A 159 23.37 -8.34 -4.52
C ASP A 159 23.88 -9.78 -4.62
N VAL A 160 22.98 -10.75 -4.74
CA VAL A 160 23.35 -12.12 -5.14
C VAL A 160 22.30 -12.65 -6.10
N HIS A 161 22.77 -13.09 -7.27
CA HIS A 161 21.97 -13.78 -8.28
C HIS A 161 21.18 -14.93 -7.66
N PHE A 162 19.87 -14.97 -7.92
CA PHE A 162 19.01 -16.07 -7.47
C PHE A 162 19.20 -17.31 -8.36
N GLY A 163 19.55 -18.44 -7.74
CA GLY A 163 19.20 -19.77 -8.24
C GLY A 163 17.74 -20.11 -7.91
N PRO A 164 17.10 -21.04 -8.65
CA PRO A 164 15.64 -21.19 -8.72
C PRO A 164 14.97 -21.89 -7.51
N THR A 165 15.59 -21.93 -6.32
CA THR A 165 15.13 -22.80 -5.21
C THR A 165 15.05 -22.14 -3.83
N SER A 166 15.01 -20.81 -3.74
CA SER A 166 14.68 -20.14 -2.48
C SER A 166 13.16 -20.18 -2.22
N SER A 167 12.73 -20.95 -1.22
CA SER A 167 11.32 -21.07 -0.78
C SER A 167 10.69 -19.78 -0.24
N VAL A 168 11.49 -18.72 -0.07
CA VAL A 168 11.06 -17.44 0.50
C VAL A 168 10.97 -16.37 -0.58
N CYS A 169 9.74 -16.11 -1.05
CA CYS A 169 9.47 -15.18 -2.16
C CYS A 169 9.02 -13.78 -1.73
N ARG A 170 8.95 -13.46 -0.42
CA ARG A 170 8.37 -12.20 0.07
C ARG A 170 9.10 -11.60 1.26
N SER A 171 8.87 -10.31 1.49
CA SER A 171 9.30 -9.56 2.67
C SER A 171 8.11 -8.85 3.30
N VAL A 172 8.00 -8.92 4.63
CA VAL A 172 7.05 -8.10 5.40
C VAL A 172 7.76 -6.80 5.76
N LEU A 173 7.17 -5.69 5.34
CA LEU A 173 7.70 -4.36 5.51
C LEU A 173 6.86 -3.57 6.49
N VAL A 174 7.51 -2.74 7.29
CA VAL A 174 6.86 -1.97 8.35
C VAL A 174 7.40 -0.55 8.43
N ILE A 175 6.52 0.39 8.77
CA ILE A 175 6.92 1.69 9.32
C ILE A 175 6.30 1.87 10.72
N PRO A 176 7.11 1.88 11.79
CA PRO A 176 6.65 2.20 13.14
C PRO A 176 6.17 3.65 13.23
N LEU A 177 5.06 3.89 13.93
CA LEU A 177 4.48 5.23 14.11
C LEU A 177 4.79 5.85 15.48
N GLU A 178 5.40 5.08 16.39
CA GLU A 178 5.71 5.52 17.76
C GLU A 178 6.78 6.61 17.84
N SER A 179 7.46 6.94 16.74
CA SER A 179 8.58 7.90 16.71
C SER A 179 8.19 9.33 16.30
N PHE A 180 6.92 9.63 15.99
CA PHE A 180 6.51 10.93 15.41
C PHE A 180 5.69 11.84 16.32
N GLU A 181 5.31 11.42 17.54
CA GLU A 181 4.67 12.33 18.51
C GLU A 181 5.57 13.53 18.84
N THR A 182 6.89 13.42 18.70
CA THR A 182 7.84 14.54 18.83
C THR A 182 7.94 15.46 17.60
N ARG A 183 7.46 15.06 16.42
CA ARG A 183 7.48 15.90 15.20
C ARG A 183 6.16 16.61 14.92
N ALA A 184 5.04 16.10 15.43
CA ALA A 184 3.72 16.72 15.25
C ALA A 184 3.56 18.06 15.99
N VAL A 185 4.49 18.42 16.91
CA VAL A 185 4.47 19.71 17.61
C VAL A 185 4.95 20.88 16.73
N LEU A 186 5.59 20.62 15.58
CA LEU A 186 6.16 21.68 14.72
C LEU A 186 5.23 22.20 13.62
N TYR A 187 4.02 21.66 13.49
CA TYR A 187 3.01 22.12 12.51
C TYR A 187 1.72 22.58 13.21
N ARG A 188 1.84 23.49 14.18
CA ARG A 188 0.71 24.36 14.51
C ARG A 188 0.73 25.54 13.55
N PRO A 189 -0.38 25.82 12.82
CA PRO A 189 -0.53 27.10 12.13
C PRO A 189 -0.40 28.21 13.17
N VAL A 190 0.47 29.19 12.90
CA VAL A 190 0.49 30.41 13.70
C VAL A 190 -0.84 31.12 13.44
N GLU A 191 -1.69 31.18 14.46
CA GLU A 191 -2.91 31.99 14.40
C GLU A 191 -2.53 33.45 14.10
N PRO A 192 -3.23 34.13 13.17
CA PRO A 192 -2.98 35.54 12.93
C PRO A 192 -3.34 36.31 14.20
N ARG A 193 -2.37 37.05 14.75
CA ARG A 193 -2.62 37.99 15.83
C ARG A 193 -3.55 39.08 15.29
N VAL A 194 -4.73 39.20 15.90
CA VAL A 194 -5.62 40.36 15.79
C VAL A 194 -5.02 41.51 16.58
#